data_AF-A0A812Q0U7-F1
#
_entry.id   AF-A0A812Q0U7-F1
#
_cell.length_a   1.000
_cell.length_b   1.000
_cell.length_c   1.000
_cell.angle_alpha   90.00
_cell.angle_beta   90.00
_cell.angle_gamma   90.00
#
_symmetry.space_group_name_H-M   'P 1'
#
loop_
_entity.id
_entity.type
_entity.pdbx_description
1 polymer ?
#
loop_
_entity_poly.entity_id
_entity_poly.type
_entity_poly.pdbx_seq_one_letter_code
_entity_poly.pdbx_strand_id
1 'polypeptide(L)'
;QANATVKRAARGLVEANRRGRFASLEHPYNSYLWSLPEIKALQGEGWYHSIFSTCCHGSPRETWLCVLHNSASLHAVLHKPVCDGHPHLEYPAEDEDEDEFSEYPWGLCLVMAEGIYDELNSLYSEPFGSLPRSLERLLHHQLQGATKGLQQQAAVDWAVAQCTAFLDTMEAGKEKEHLVWLLRHAYHTGCDVRLTDRGEDVVGHRPGPYPAFRWHWKDVLSYKWREPQHINVLEMTAFLTELRRRARNNEELGKRFFCIVDSLVSFYVLGKGRSSSKRLNRVSRRIASLSLASGNTNRNDHLRFLGITAKTRRLPRTMPELDEELAEYINHLYQEGETVTLAGWTLSGLKRFYPRCKPHLLTSQLFLRNWQRVHLPQRTSPMTWLGARAMAGAAYKVGRPDLALSILLGFAFFLRTMELLSLTIRHLRIFPEEGTIIIAIVNSKTSRGLQQSLSLKEPGLVAVISFLLDRVRPSSLLYTRSVVAFRREFGCLVRAIGFDPQAFLPYSLRRGGATEYYQRTQSLGRTMVRGRWKDSQTARIYIDDARATLVQLSLSPPTAALQRSLASVWRVA
;
A
#
# COMPACT_ATOMS: atom_id res chain seq x y z
N GLN A 1 38.91 12.27 -39.49
CA GLN A 1 37.94 11.82 -38.46
C GLN A 1 36.48 11.99 -38.90
N ALA A 2 36.07 13.10 -39.53
CA ALA A 2 34.68 13.35 -39.96
C ALA A 2 34.05 12.24 -40.84
N ASN A 3 34.80 11.70 -41.80
CA ASN A 3 34.31 10.65 -42.71
C ASN A 3 33.99 9.32 -41.99
N ALA A 4 34.67 9.01 -40.88
CA ALA A 4 34.39 7.81 -40.08
C ALA A 4 33.07 7.90 -39.29
N THR A 5 32.71 9.10 -38.83
CA THR A 5 31.46 9.36 -38.11
C THR A 5 30.26 9.25 -39.05
N VAL A 6 30.34 9.81 -40.25
CA VAL A 6 29.28 9.71 -41.27
C VAL A 6 29.09 8.26 -41.72
N LYS A 7 30.18 7.52 -41.96
CA LYS A 7 30.14 6.08 -42.24
C LYS A 7 29.42 5.29 -41.14
N ARG A 8 29.61 5.66 -39.88
CA ARG A 8 28.94 5.03 -38.74
C ARG A 8 27.45 5.39 -38.68
N ALA A 9 27.09 6.65 -38.94
CA ALA A 9 25.70 7.10 -38.99
C ALA A 9 24.93 6.40 -40.12
N ALA A 10 25.48 6.37 -41.33
CA ALA A 10 24.88 5.67 -42.49
C ALA A 10 24.66 4.17 -42.20
N ARG A 11 25.65 3.49 -41.60
CA ARG A 11 25.49 2.08 -41.17
C ARG A 11 24.40 1.91 -40.11
N GLY A 12 24.27 2.87 -39.18
CA GLY A 12 23.23 2.87 -38.16
C GLY A 12 21.82 3.01 -38.75
N LEU A 13 21.66 3.91 -39.73
CA LEU A 13 20.42 4.11 -40.47
C LEU A 13 19.98 2.83 -41.19
N VAL A 14 20.89 2.21 -41.95
CA VAL A 14 20.63 0.97 -42.69
C VAL A 14 20.23 -0.17 -41.74
N GLU A 15 20.95 -0.34 -40.63
CA GLU A 15 20.64 -1.41 -39.67
C GLU A 15 19.31 -1.18 -38.94
N ALA A 16 18.96 0.08 -38.64
CA ALA A 16 17.66 0.42 -38.06
C ALA A 16 16.50 0.12 -39.03
N ASN A 17 16.65 0.52 -40.30
CA ASN A 17 15.68 0.23 -41.35
C ASN A 17 15.50 -1.28 -41.56
N ARG A 18 16.59 -2.05 -41.61
CA ARG A 18 16.56 -3.52 -41.73
C ARG A 18 15.82 -4.20 -40.58
N ARG A 19 15.79 -3.59 -39.39
CA ARG A 19 15.06 -4.06 -38.20
C ARG A 19 13.62 -3.57 -38.13
N GLY A 20 13.11 -2.89 -39.16
CA GLY A 20 11.76 -2.32 -39.18
C GLY A 20 11.57 -1.19 -38.17
N ARG A 21 12.64 -0.42 -37.86
CA ARG A 21 12.57 0.74 -36.96
C ARG A 21 12.56 2.02 -37.78
N PHE A 22 11.95 3.06 -37.22
CA PHE A 22 12.13 4.42 -37.72
C PHE A 22 13.59 4.84 -37.60
N ALA A 23 14.14 5.38 -38.69
CA ALA A 23 15.52 5.82 -38.80
C ALA A 23 15.54 7.19 -39.45
N SER A 24 16.22 8.15 -38.82
CA SER A 24 16.35 9.51 -39.35
C SER A 24 17.74 10.10 -39.10
N LEU A 25 18.16 11.01 -39.99
CA LEU A 25 19.35 11.83 -39.87
C LEU A 25 19.01 13.24 -40.33
N GLU A 26 19.15 14.20 -39.43
CA GLU A 26 18.94 15.62 -39.69
C GLU A 26 20.27 16.34 -39.85
N HIS A 27 20.32 17.28 -40.79
CA HIS A 27 21.44 18.22 -40.94
C HIS A 27 20.98 19.45 -41.74
N PRO A 28 21.66 20.62 -41.60
CA PRO A 28 21.49 21.75 -42.52
C PRO A 28 21.42 21.34 -44.00
N TYR A 29 20.46 21.88 -44.74
CA TYR A 29 20.18 21.52 -46.13
C TYR A 29 21.40 21.70 -47.06
N ASN A 30 22.16 22.77 -46.89
CA ASN A 30 23.34 23.09 -47.71
C ASN A 30 24.63 22.39 -47.26
N SER A 31 24.53 21.36 -46.42
CA SER A 31 25.71 20.67 -45.90
C SER A 31 26.40 19.79 -46.94
N TYR A 32 27.73 19.79 -46.89
CA TYR A 32 28.56 18.86 -47.66
C TYR A 32 28.26 17.39 -47.30
N LEU A 33 27.69 17.11 -46.12
CA LEU A 33 27.30 15.77 -45.68
C LEU A 33 26.42 15.04 -46.71
N TRP A 34 25.48 15.76 -47.35
CA TRP A 34 24.57 15.19 -48.34
C TRP A 34 25.26 14.81 -49.65
N SER A 35 26.46 15.34 -49.90
CA SER A 35 27.24 15.04 -51.10
C SER A 35 28.09 13.76 -50.97
N LEU A 36 28.23 13.24 -49.73
CA LEU A 36 29.08 12.09 -49.44
C LEU A 36 28.53 10.79 -50.05
N PRO A 37 29.38 9.91 -50.61
CA PRO A 37 28.95 8.68 -51.27
C PRO A 37 28.09 7.77 -50.39
N GLU A 38 28.39 7.69 -49.09
CA GLU A 38 27.66 6.85 -48.15
C GLU A 38 26.22 7.30 -47.90
N ILE A 39 25.97 8.60 -47.99
CA ILE A 39 24.64 9.20 -47.83
C ILE A 39 23.90 9.19 -49.17
N LYS A 40 24.59 9.47 -50.28
CA LYS A 40 24.04 9.31 -51.64
C LYS A 40 23.59 7.88 -51.94
N ALA A 41 24.27 6.88 -51.39
CA ALA A 41 23.84 5.48 -51.55
C ALA A 41 22.47 5.18 -50.90
N LEU A 42 22.01 6.03 -49.98
CA LEU A 42 20.68 5.96 -49.37
C LEU A 42 19.65 6.83 -50.12
N GLN A 43 20.02 7.46 -51.24
CA GLN A 43 19.08 8.15 -52.13
C GLN A 43 18.42 7.12 -53.06
N GLY A 44 17.28 6.59 -52.62
CA GLY A 44 16.54 5.53 -53.30
C GLY A 44 16.31 4.33 -52.37
N GLU A 45 15.38 3.43 -52.72
CA GLU A 45 14.99 2.24 -51.92
C GLU A 45 14.31 2.56 -50.57
N GLY A 46 13.17 3.28 -50.59
CA GLY A 46 12.35 3.49 -49.39
C GLY A 46 12.88 4.54 -48.40
N TRP A 47 13.89 5.30 -48.80
CA TRP A 47 14.41 6.46 -48.09
C TRP A 47 13.92 7.77 -48.71
N TYR A 48 13.61 8.73 -47.86
CA TYR A 48 13.06 10.04 -48.20
C TYR A 48 13.98 11.15 -47.74
N HIS A 49 14.09 12.20 -48.55
CA HIS A 49 14.82 13.43 -48.22
C HIS A 49 13.82 14.56 -48.06
N SER A 50 13.47 14.87 -46.83
CA SER A 50 12.52 15.95 -46.51
C SER A 50 13.30 17.25 -46.33
N ILE A 51 13.12 18.15 -47.29
CA ILE A 51 13.76 19.48 -47.32
C ILE A 51 12.68 20.49 -46.97
N PHE A 52 12.94 21.34 -46.00
CA PHE A 52 12.00 22.36 -45.58
C PHE A 52 12.71 23.52 -44.89
N SER A 53 12.03 24.66 -44.82
CA SER A 53 12.46 25.79 -44.02
C SER A 53 11.68 25.83 -42.70
N THR A 54 12.36 26.07 -41.59
CA THR A 54 11.74 26.13 -40.26
C THR A 54 10.73 27.30 -40.14
N CYS A 55 10.86 28.36 -40.95
CA CYS A 55 9.91 29.47 -40.97
C CYS A 55 8.52 29.08 -41.46
N CYS A 56 8.42 28.10 -42.38
CA CYS A 56 7.15 27.50 -42.81
C CYS A 56 6.40 26.81 -41.67
N HIS A 57 7.05 26.61 -40.53
CA HIS A 57 6.52 25.93 -39.36
C HIS A 57 6.51 26.84 -38.10
N GLY A 58 6.54 28.16 -38.31
CA GLY A 58 6.41 29.15 -37.23
C GLY A 58 7.73 29.60 -36.60
N SER A 59 8.88 29.31 -37.21
CA SER A 59 10.15 29.93 -36.83
C SER A 59 10.16 31.42 -37.23
N PRO A 60 10.68 32.33 -36.37
CA PRO A 60 10.93 33.72 -36.75
C PRO A 60 12.12 33.89 -37.72
N ARG A 61 12.91 32.82 -37.93
CA ARG A 61 14.09 32.81 -38.81
C ARG A 61 13.94 31.80 -39.93
N GLU A 62 14.43 32.15 -41.12
CA GLU A 62 14.53 31.23 -42.24
C GLU A 62 15.76 30.33 -42.05
N THR A 63 15.53 29.05 -41.79
CA THR A 63 16.61 28.07 -41.68
C THR A 63 16.21 26.81 -42.43
N TRP A 64 17.04 26.42 -43.40
CA TRP A 64 16.78 25.28 -44.25
C TRP A 64 17.41 24.00 -43.66
N LEU A 65 16.56 23.03 -43.38
CA LEU A 65 16.94 21.72 -42.88
C LEU A 65 16.64 20.64 -43.91
N CYS A 66 17.42 19.57 -43.85
CA CYS A 66 17.16 18.34 -44.57
C CYS A 66 17.16 17.18 -43.58
N VAL A 67 16.14 16.34 -43.68
CA VAL A 67 16.04 15.10 -42.91
C VAL A 67 16.00 13.93 -43.88
N LEU A 68 16.99 13.04 -43.76
CA LEU A 68 16.98 11.73 -44.40
C LEU A 68 16.27 10.74 -43.48
N HIS A 69 15.18 10.10 -43.92
CA HIS A 69 14.42 9.14 -43.10
C HIS A 69 13.70 8.07 -43.93
N ASN A 70 13.16 7.04 -43.29
CA ASN A 70 12.48 5.90 -43.94
C ASN A 70 10.95 5.90 -43.77
N SER A 71 10.31 7.07 -43.65
CA SER A 71 8.85 7.21 -43.45
C SER A 71 8.23 8.01 -44.59
N ALA A 72 7.24 7.41 -45.27
CA ALA A 72 6.52 8.07 -46.34
C ALA A 72 5.56 9.14 -45.80
N SER A 73 4.93 8.86 -44.66
CA SER A 73 3.94 9.74 -44.02
C SER A 73 4.61 11.02 -43.51
N LEU A 74 5.78 10.89 -42.88
CA LEU A 74 6.58 12.05 -42.47
C LEU A 74 7.05 12.87 -43.67
N HIS A 75 7.38 12.24 -44.79
CA HIS A 75 7.81 12.96 -45.99
C HIS A 75 6.67 13.81 -46.57
N ALA A 76 5.45 13.26 -46.61
CA ALA A 76 4.28 13.94 -47.15
C ALA A 76 3.93 15.23 -46.38
N VAL A 77 4.13 15.25 -45.05
CA VAL A 77 3.81 16.42 -44.22
C VAL A 77 4.95 17.42 -44.09
N LEU A 78 6.20 16.95 -44.22
CA LEU A 78 7.39 17.75 -43.91
C LEU A 78 8.11 18.27 -45.16
N HIS A 79 8.14 17.52 -46.27
CA HIS A 79 8.92 17.92 -47.45
C HIS A 79 8.26 19.11 -48.17
N LYS A 80 8.91 20.26 -48.06
CA LYS A 80 8.50 21.51 -48.68
C LYS A 80 9.73 22.26 -49.21
N PRO A 81 10.20 21.94 -50.43
CA PRO A 81 11.45 22.46 -50.98
C PRO A 81 11.37 23.94 -51.42
N VAL A 82 10.23 24.60 -51.18
CA VAL A 82 9.99 26.01 -51.51
C VAL A 82 9.32 26.66 -50.30
N CYS A 83 9.83 27.80 -49.86
CA CYS A 83 9.18 28.60 -48.82
C CYS A 83 8.06 29.46 -49.44
N ASP A 84 6.92 29.58 -48.76
CA ASP A 84 5.79 30.41 -49.23
C ASP A 84 6.05 31.92 -49.08
N GLY A 85 7.14 32.31 -48.42
CA GLY A 85 7.45 33.68 -48.04
C GLY A 85 6.64 34.11 -46.82
N HIS A 86 7.32 34.62 -45.80
CA HIS A 86 6.67 35.04 -44.55
C HIS A 86 7.06 36.48 -44.20
N PRO A 87 6.08 37.37 -43.90
CA PRO A 87 6.34 38.79 -43.69
C PRO A 87 7.01 39.16 -42.36
N HIS A 88 7.26 38.18 -41.48
CA HIS A 88 7.76 38.39 -40.10
C HIS A 88 9.17 37.79 -39.87
N LEU A 89 9.98 37.64 -40.92
CA LEU A 89 11.34 37.12 -40.77
C LEU A 89 12.26 38.19 -40.19
N GLU A 90 12.77 37.96 -38.99
CA GLU A 90 13.78 38.81 -38.35
C GLU A 90 15.19 38.31 -38.73
N TYR A 91 16.03 39.20 -39.28
CA TYR A 91 17.45 38.92 -39.50
C TYR A 91 18.22 39.25 -38.20
N PRO A 92 18.98 38.30 -37.62
CA PRO A 92 19.66 38.54 -36.34
C PRO A 92 20.81 39.55 -36.47
N ALA A 93 21.00 40.36 -35.43
CA ALA A 93 22.26 41.07 -35.20
C ALA A 93 23.36 40.08 -34.76
N GLU A 94 24.63 40.37 -35.03
CA GLU A 94 25.77 39.47 -34.85
C GLU A 94 26.05 39.01 -33.40
N ASP A 95 25.30 39.51 -32.40
CA ASP A 95 25.58 39.34 -30.95
C ASP A 95 24.45 38.69 -30.12
N GLU A 96 23.45 38.02 -30.71
CA GLU A 96 22.39 37.33 -29.95
C GLU A 96 22.79 35.92 -29.47
N ASP A 97 22.49 35.60 -28.20
CA ASP A 97 22.80 34.32 -27.55
C ASP A 97 22.23 33.11 -28.33
N GLU A 98 23.10 32.20 -28.80
CA GLU A 98 22.73 31.00 -29.60
C GLU A 98 21.80 30.02 -28.85
N ASP A 99 21.73 30.09 -27.52
CA ASP A 99 20.98 29.15 -26.67
C ASP A 99 19.45 29.39 -26.71
N GLU A 100 18.97 30.61 -26.96
CA GLU A 100 17.52 30.93 -26.94
C GLU A 100 16.78 30.42 -28.19
N PHE A 101 17.51 30.11 -29.26
CA PHE A 101 16.97 29.64 -30.55
C PHE A 101 17.30 28.17 -30.86
N SER A 102 17.81 27.42 -29.89
CA SER A 102 18.12 25.99 -30.02
C SER A 102 16.89 25.07 -29.94
N GLU A 103 15.70 25.61 -29.63
CA GLU A 103 14.45 24.85 -29.59
C GLU A 103 13.74 24.83 -30.95
N TYR A 104 13.23 23.66 -31.36
CA TYR A 104 12.44 23.56 -32.58
C TYR A 104 11.12 24.33 -32.47
N PRO A 105 10.68 25.04 -33.53
CA PRO A 105 9.38 25.69 -33.55
C PRO A 105 8.26 24.71 -33.22
N TRP A 106 7.31 25.13 -32.39
CA TRP A 106 6.21 24.24 -31.97
C TRP A 106 5.39 23.71 -33.15
N GLY A 107 5.18 24.53 -34.19
CA GLY A 107 4.51 24.09 -35.42
C GLY A 107 5.26 22.97 -36.13
N LEU A 108 6.60 22.98 -36.09
CA LEU A 108 7.43 21.92 -36.66
C LEU A 108 7.28 20.63 -35.85
N CYS A 109 7.30 20.74 -34.51
CA CYS A 109 7.08 19.61 -33.62
C CYS A 109 5.73 18.93 -33.85
N LEU A 110 4.67 19.71 -34.07
CA LEU A 110 3.32 19.18 -34.36
C LEU A 110 3.27 18.43 -35.70
N VAL A 111 3.82 19.02 -36.77
CA VAL A 111 3.84 18.39 -38.10
C VAL A 111 4.67 17.11 -38.09
N MET A 112 5.83 17.10 -37.42
CA MET A 112 6.63 15.89 -37.28
C MET A 112 5.91 14.82 -36.46
N ALA A 113 5.20 15.21 -35.39
CA ALA A 113 4.41 14.29 -34.59
C ALA A 113 3.25 13.66 -35.38
N GLU A 114 2.57 14.44 -36.22
CA GLU A 114 1.51 13.97 -37.11
C GLU A 114 2.03 12.96 -38.13
N GLY A 115 3.12 13.29 -38.84
CA GLY A 115 3.72 12.39 -39.82
C GLY A 115 4.23 11.07 -39.21
N ILE A 116 4.84 11.13 -38.02
CA ILE A 116 5.26 9.92 -37.28
C ILE A 116 4.04 9.14 -36.79
N TYR A 117 2.98 9.81 -36.33
CA TYR A 117 1.76 9.16 -35.87
C TYR A 117 1.10 8.36 -37.00
N ASP A 118 0.98 8.93 -38.19
CA ASP A 118 0.41 8.24 -39.35
C ASP A 118 1.26 7.06 -39.81
N GLU A 119 2.59 7.18 -39.76
CA GLU A 119 3.49 6.06 -40.03
C GLU A 119 3.34 4.94 -39.00
N LEU A 120 3.24 5.27 -37.71
CA LEU A 120 3.04 4.27 -36.66
C LEU A 120 1.68 3.58 -36.77
N ASN A 121 0.63 4.30 -37.19
CA ASN A 121 -0.68 3.72 -37.46
C ASN A 121 -0.64 2.73 -38.65
N SER A 122 0.19 2.97 -39.65
CA SER A 122 0.29 2.11 -40.84
C SER A 122 1.15 0.86 -40.61
N LEU A 123 2.19 0.96 -39.77
CA LEU A 123 3.15 -0.12 -39.51
C LEU A 123 2.73 -1.09 -38.40
N TYR A 124 1.94 -0.64 -37.41
CA TYR A 124 1.62 -1.45 -36.22
C TYR A 124 0.13 -1.78 -36.11
N SER A 125 -0.17 -3.08 -36.08
CA SER A 125 -1.46 -3.59 -35.61
C SER A 125 -1.44 -3.62 -34.08
N GLU A 126 -1.93 -2.52 -33.48
CA GLU A 126 -1.90 -2.19 -32.04
C GLU A 126 -0.54 -1.67 -31.54
N PRO A 127 -0.46 -0.55 -30.79
CA PRO A 127 -1.53 0.19 -30.09
C PRO A 127 -2.09 1.41 -30.85
N PHE A 128 -1.75 1.59 -32.12
CA PHE A 128 -2.04 2.81 -32.91
C PHE A 128 -3.12 2.57 -33.99
N GLY A 129 -4.27 2.01 -33.60
CA GLY A 129 -5.38 1.66 -34.52
C GLY A 129 -6.66 2.49 -34.32
N SER A 130 -7.61 2.37 -35.26
CA SER A 130 -8.92 3.05 -35.29
C SER A 130 -9.98 2.51 -34.31
N LEU A 131 -9.59 1.67 -33.35
CA LEU A 131 -10.48 1.20 -32.27
C LEU A 131 -10.45 2.16 -31.07
N PRO A 132 -11.56 2.31 -30.32
CA PRO A 132 -11.61 3.20 -29.17
C PRO A 132 -10.53 2.84 -28.13
N ARG A 133 -9.75 3.84 -27.72
CA ARG A 133 -8.75 3.73 -26.65
C ARG A 133 -9.46 3.33 -25.35
N SER A 134 -9.29 2.09 -24.88
CA SER A 134 -9.72 1.71 -23.53
C SER A 134 -8.54 1.78 -22.56
N LEU A 135 -8.78 2.38 -21.39
CA LEU A 135 -7.82 2.48 -20.30
C LEU A 135 -7.28 1.09 -19.90
N GLU A 136 -8.14 0.06 -19.91
CA GLU A 136 -7.75 -1.31 -19.59
C GLU A 136 -6.70 -1.87 -20.55
N ARG A 137 -6.82 -1.63 -21.86
CA ARG A 137 -5.83 -2.07 -22.85
C ARG A 137 -4.50 -1.32 -22.70
N LEU A 138 -4.55 -0.02 -22.41
CA LEU A 138 -3.35 0.75 -22.12
C LEU A 138 -2.63 0.22 -20.87
N LEU A 139 -3.38 -0.04 -19.80
CA LEU A 139 -2.83 -0.66 -18.58
C LEU A 139 -2.26 -2.05 -18.88
N HIS A 140 -2.95 -2.85 -19.69
CA HIS A 140 -2.51 -4.19 -20.06
C HIS A 140 -1.15 -4.17 -20.74
N HIS A 141 -1.01 -3.36 -21.80
CA HIS A 141 0.23 -3.24 -22.54
C HIS A 141 1.38 -2.69 -21.69
N GLN A 142 1.10 -1.71 -20.82
CA GLN A 142 2.11 -1.13 -19.92
C GLN A 142 2.54 -2.09 -18.81
N LEU A 143 1.66 -2.97 -18.33
CA LEU A 143 1.95 -3.91 -17.27
C LEU A 143 2.58 -5.21 -17.78
N GLN A 144 2.28 -5.62 -19.01
CA GLN A 144 2.82 -6.83 -19.62
C GLN A 144 4.35 -6.75 -19.71
N GLY A 145 5.03 -7.68 -19.03
CA GLY A 145 6.49 -7.73 -19.02
C GLY A 145 7.20 -6.63 -18.20
N ALA A 146 6.46 -5.70 -17.58
CA ALA A 146 7.04 -4.61 -16.79
C ALA A 146 7.88 -5.09 -15.60
N THR A 147 7.55 -6.26 -15.06
CA THR A 147 8.36 -6.94 -14.04
C THR A 147 8.41 -8.44 -14.30
N LYS A 148 9.39 -9.15 -13.69
CA LYS A 148 9.41 -10.62 -13.69
C LYS A 148 8.11 -11.24 -13.17
N GLY A 149 7.38 -10.51 -12.33
CA GLY A 149 6.09 -10.91 -11.77
C GLY A 149 4.88 -10.65 -12.69
N LEU A 150 5.07 -10.09 -13.90
CA LEU A 150 3.98 -9.76 -14.83
C LEU A 150 4.24 -10.35 -16.23
N GLN A 151 4.89 -11.52 -16.28
CA GLN A 151 5.12 -12.26 -17.53
C GLN A 151 3.96 -13.20 -17.91
N GLN A 152 3.14 -13.59 -16.93
CA GLN A 152 1.99 -14.47 -17.14
C GLN A 152 0.75 -13.63 -17.42
N GLN A 153 -0.02 -13.99 -18.46
CA GLN A 153 -1.24 -13.28 -18.86
C GLN A 153 -2.21 -13.09 -17.69
N ALA A 154 -2.50 -14.15 -16.93
CA ALA A 154 -3.37 -14.08 -15.75
C ALA A 154 -2.88 -13.08 -14.67
N ALA A 155 -1.56 -12.88 -14.54
CA ALA A 155 -1.01 -11.90 -13.62
C ALA A 155 -1.15 -10.46 -14.14
N VAL A 156 -1.07 -10.27 -15.46
CA VAL A 156 -1.31 -8.98 -16.12
C VAL A 156 -2.78 -8.61 -16.00
N ASP A 157 -3.69 -9.51 -16.35
CA ASP A 157 -5.14 -9.27 -16.31
C ASP A 157 -5.59 -8.93 -14.87
N TRP A 158 -5.05 -9.63 -13.87
CA TRP A 158 -5.26 -9.30 -12.46
C TRP A 158 -4.75 -7.88 -12.12
N ALA A 159 -3.54 -7.53 -12.54
CA ALA A 159 -2.93 -6.24 -12.24
C ALA A 159 -3.69 -5.09 -12.91
N VAL A 160 -4.21 -5.31 -14.13
CA VAL A 160 -5.08 -4.38 -14.85
C VAL A 160 -6.38 -4.18 -14.05
N ALA A 161 -7.08 -5.26 -13.71
CA ALA A 161 -8.33 -5.17 -12.94
C ALA A 161 -8.14 -4.44 -11.61
N GLN A 162 -7.02 -4.68 -10.92
CA GLN A 162 -6.68 -3.98 -9.69
C GLN A 162 -6.43 -2.49 -9.91
N CYS A 163 -5.64 -2.12 -10.93
CA CYS A 163 -5.39 -0.72 -11.29
C CYS A 163 -6.69 0.01 -11.66
N THR A 164 -7.55 -0.61 -12.46
CA THR A 164 -8.85 -0.06 -12.84
C THR A 164 -9.71 0.19 -11.60
N ALA A 165 -9.83 -0.80 -10.71
CA ALA A 165 -10.59 -0.65 -9.47
C ALA A 165 -10.04 0.46 -8.56
N PHE A 166 -8.73 0.70 -8.54
CA PHE A 166 -8.17 1.86 -7.83
C PHE A 166 -8.57 3.17 -8.51
N LEU A 167 -8.42 3.27 -9.83
CA LEU A 167 -8.74 4.47 -10.59
C LEU A 167 -10.20 4.89 -10.41
N ASP A 168 -11.12 3.93 -10.34
CA ASP A 168 -12.54 4.17 -10.07
C ASP A 168 -12.78 4.83 -8.71
N THR A 169 -11.90 4.62 -7.73
CA THR A 169 -11.99 5.20 -6.39
C THR A 169 -11.19 6.49 -6.21
N MET A 170 -10.41 6.89 -7.22
CA MET A 170 -9.52 8.06 -7.16
C MET A 170 -10.20 9.28 -7.79
N GLU A 171 -11.17 9.82 -7.05
CA GLU A 171 -11.93 11.01 -7.41
C GLU A 171 -11.23 12.29 -6.92
N ALA A 172 -11.25 13.33 -7.76
CA ALA A 172 -10.74 14.66 -7.40
C ALA A 172 -11.53 15.24 -6.21
N GLY A 173 -10.83 15.80 -5.24
CA GLY A 173 -11.40 16.32 -3.99
C GLY A 173 -11.61 15.27 -2.88
N LYS A 174 -11.43 13.97 -3.17
CA LYS A 174 -11.50 12.86 -2.19
C LYS A 174 -10.15 12.22 -1.89
N GLU A 175 -9.05 12.90 -2.19
CA GLU A 175 -7.68 12.39 -2.06
C GLU A 175 -7.37 11.92 -0.63
N LYS A 176 -7.79 12.71 0.36
CA LYS A 176 -7.61 12.39 1.78
C LYS A 176 -8.33 11.11 2.18
N GLU A 177 -9.54 10.90 1.67
CA GLU A 177 -10.34 9.70 1.97
C GLU A 177 -9.68 8.46 1.37
N HIS A 178 -9.19 8.56 0.14
CA HIS A 178 -8.43 7.51 -0.53
C HIS A 178 -7.17 7.13 0.26
N LEU A 179 -6.36 8.12 0.69
CA LEU A 179 -5.17 7.88 1.52
C LEU A 179 -5.50 7.26 2.88
N VAL A 180 -6.59 7.71 3.53
CA VAL A 180 -7.07 7.12 4.80
C VAL A 180 -7.51 5.67 4.58
N TRP A 181 -8.18 5.38 3.47
CA TRP A 181 -8.57 4.01 3.11
C TRP A 181 -7.35 3.12 2.90
N LEU A 182 -6.31 3.59 2.18
CA LEU A 182 -5.05 2.86 2.00
C LEU A 182 -4.37 2.54 3.34
N LEU A 183 -4.31 3.52 4.25
CA LEU A 183 -3.72 3.36 5.59
C LEU A 183 -4.46 2.33 6.47
N ARG A 184 -5.76 2.08 6.22
CA ARG A 184 -6.52 1.03 6.93
C ARG A 184 -6.15 -0.38 6.49
N HIS A 185 -5.60 -0.52 5.28
CA HIS A 185 -5.05 -1.77 4.75
C HIS A 185 -3.58 -1.98 5.16
N ALA A 186 -3.02 -1.11 6.00
CA ALA A 186 -1.72 -1.30 6.61
C ALA A 186 -1.69 -2.63 7.38
N TYR A 187 -0.61 -3.38 7.22
CA TYR A 187 -0.38 -4.62 7.94
C TYR A 187 -0.45 -4.38 9.46
N HIS A 188 -0.76 -5.41 10.25
CA HIS A 188 -0.96 -5.29 11.70
C HIS A 188 0.25 -4.76 12.51
N THR A 189 1.42 -4.61 11.89
CA THR A 189 2.58 -3.94 12.49
C THR A 189 2.61 -2.42 12.23
N GLY A 190 1.74 -1.91 11.37
CA GLY A 190 1.51 -0.49 11.09
C GLY A 190 2.57 0.20 10.23
N CYS A 191 3.60 -0.52 9.77
CA CYS A 191 4.75 0.07 9.07
C CYS A 191 4.70 -0.11 7.54
N ASP A 192 3.83 -0.97 7.02
CA ASP A 192 3.71 -1.28 5.59
C ASP A 192 2.24 -1.30 5.16
N VAL A 193 1.90 -0.50 4.14
CA VAL A 193 0.64 -0.64 3.39
C VAL A 193 0.91 -1.64 2.27
N ARG A 194 0.22 -2.78 2.33
CA ARG A 194 0.30 -3.79 1.27
C ARG A 194 -0.90 -3.65 0.37
N LEU A 195 -0.65 -3.19 -0.85
CA LEU A 195 -1.63 -3.18 -1.93
C LEU A 195 -1.62 -4.56 -2.58
N THR A 196 -1.97 -5.57 -1.80
CA THR A 196 -2.04 -6.95 -2.25
C THR A 196 -3.51 -7.29 -2.36
N ASP A 197 -4.00 -7.40 -3.58
CA ASP A 197 -5.12 -8.30 -3.82
C ASP A 197 -4.55 -9.67 -4.23
N ARG A 198 -5.33 -10.72 -4.05
CA ARG A 198 -4.91 -12.04 -4.48
C ARG A 198 -5.67 -12.41 -5.71
N GLY A 199 -4.98 -12.43 -6.83
CA GLY A 199 -5.43 -13.22 -7.95
C GLY A 199 -5.72 -14.66 -7.51
N GLU A 200 -6.51 -15.36 -8.31
CA GLU A 200 -6.80 -16.79 -8.15
C GLU A 200 -5.53 -17.60 -7.87
N ASP A 201 -5.68 -18.78 -7.25
CA ASP A 201 -4.60 -19.61 -6.67
C ASP A 201 -3.36 -19.85 -7.57
N VAL A 202 -3.49 -19.59 -8.87
CA VAL A 202 -2.43 -19.64 -9.89
C VAL A 202 -1.37 -18.53 -9.75
N VAL A 203 -1.72 -17.33 -9.24
CA VAL A 203 -0.84 -16.14 -9.33
C VAL A 203 0.05 -15.94 -8.08
N GLY A 204 -0.36 -16.44 -6.91
CA GLY A 204 0.37 -16.30 -5.64
C GLY A 204 0.38 -14.87 -5.06
N HIS A 205 1.01 -14.67 -3.91
CA HIS A 205 1.03 -13.35 -3.22
C HIS A 205 2.03 -12.39 -3.89
N ARG A 206 1.55 -11.42 -4.68
CA ARG A 206 2.39 -10.39 -5.34
C ARG A 206 2.01 -8.98 -4.87
N PRO A 207 2.95 -8.03 -4.73
CA PRO A 207 2.64 -6.61 -4.61
C PRO A 207 1.93 -6.15 -5.88
N GLY A 208 0.76 -5.54 -5.75
CA GLY A 208 0.03 -4.97 -6.87
C GLY A 208 0.59 -3.60 -7.29
N PRO A 209 0.52 -3.26 -8.60
CA PRO A 209 0.81 -1.90 -9.03
C PRO A 209 -0.18 -0.90 -8.42
N TYR A 210 0.29 0.32 -8.20
CA TYR A 210 -0.54 1.43 -7.77
C TYR A 210 -0.50 2.52 -8.85
N PRO A 211 -1.66 3.11 -9.25
CA PRO A 211 -1.71 4.13 -10.29
C PRO A 211 -1.14 5.49 -9.81
N ALA A 212 0.18 5.54 -9.58
CA ALA A 212 0.88 6.73 -9.12
C ALA A 212 0.73 7.92 -10.08
N PHE A 213 0.56 7.66 -11.38
CA PHE A 213 0.34 8.67 -12.42
C PHE A 213 -0.94 9.49 -12.24
N ARG A 214 -1.89 9.02 -11.41
CA ARG A 214 -3.13 9.75 -11.13
C ARG A 214 -2.93 10.89 -10.12
N TRP A 215 -1.77 10.95 -9.47
CA TRP A 215 -1.41 12.00 -8.53
C TRP A 215 -0.62 13.11 -9.22
N HIS A 216 -0.93 14.37 -8.86
CA HIS A 216 -0.08 15.50 -9.21
C HIS A 216 1.12 15.56 -8.26
N TRP A 217 2.27 15.06 -8.70
CA TRP A 217 3.52 15.11 -7.94
C TRP A 217 4.15 16.51 -8.00
N LYS A 218 4.78 16.92 -6.90
CA LYS A 218 5.57 18.15 -6.82
C LYS A 218 6.90 17.83 -6.18
N ASP A 219 7.96 18.39 -6.74
CA ASP A 219 9.29 18.22 -6.19
C ASP A 219 9.42 19.02 -4.89
N VAL A 220 9.54 18.29 -3.77
CA VAL A 220 9.76 18.86 -2.44
C VAL A 220 11.25 18.89 -2.10
N LEU A 221 12.01 17.92 -2.61
CA LEU A 221 13.43 17.77 -2.34
C LEU A 221 14.12 17.03 -3.50
N SER A 222 15.09 17.68 -4.15
CA SER A 222 16.00 17.06 -5.11
C SER A 222 17.44 17.46 -4.80
N TYR A 223 18.40 16.57 -5.05
CA TYR A 223 19.82 16.85 -4.85
C TYR A 223 20.69 15.88 -5.65
N LYS A 224 21.87 16.34 -6.07
CA LYS A 224 22.85 15.51 -6.79
C LYS A 224 23.64 14.63 -5.82
N TRP A 225 23.80 13.35 -6.17
CA TRP A 225 24.64 12.43 -5.42
C TRP A 225 26.12 12.78 -5.64
N ARG A 226 26.88 12.94 -4.56
CA ARG A 226 28.31 13.28 -4.61
C ARG A 226 29.20 12.10 -5.01
N GLU A 227 28.79 10.90 -4.62
CA GLU A 227 29.55 9.67 -4.84
C GLU A 227 28.64 8.59 -5.45
N PRO A 228 29.18 7.76 -6.36
CA PRO A 228 28.44 6.61 -6.88
C PRO A 228 28.21 5.57 -5.78
N GLN A 229 26.95 5.22 -5.55
CA GLN A 229 26.59 4.11 -4.67
C GLN A 229 25.52 3.23 -5.31
N HIS A 230 25.33 2.04 -4.75
CA HIS A 230 24.25 1.15 -5.18
C HIS A 230 22.89 1.81 -4.99
N ILE A 231 22.01 1.72 -5.99
CA ILE A 231 20.69 2.37 -6.02
C ILE A 231 19.84 2.15 -4.76
N ASN A 232 19.71 0.91 -4.27
CA ASN A 232 19.05 0.60 -2.99
C ASN A 232 19.57 1.39 -1.78
N VAL A 233 20.86 1.76 -1.75
CA VAL A 233 21.44 2.58 -0.68
C VAL A 233 21.05 4.05 -0.86
N LEU A 234 21.01 4.52 -2.11
CA LEU A 234 20.58 5.87 -2.47
C LEU A 234 19.11 6.09 -2.10
N GLU A 235 18.22 5.16 -2.47
CA GLU A 235 16.78 5.19 -2.15
C GLU A 235 16.53 5.21 -0.63
N MET A 236 17.20 4.32 0.13
CA MET A 236 17.14 4.32 1.60
C MET A 236 17.68 5.63 2.19
N THR A 237 18.68 6.25 1.55
CA THR A 237 19.24 7.53 1.98
C THR A 237 18.31 8.70 1.67
N ALA A 238 17.58 8.65 0.55
CA ALA A 238 16.53 9.61 0.23
C ALA A 238 15.42 9.56 1.29
N PHE A 239 14.94 8.37 1.65
CA PHE A 239 13.98 8.20 2.74
C PHE A 239 14.51 8.77 4.07
N LEU A 240 15.76 8.47 4.43
CA LEU A 240 16.39 9.03 5.63
C LEU A 240 16.44 10.56 5.60
N THR A 241 16.69 11.15 4.44
CA THR A 241 16.79 12.60 4.28
C THR A 241 15.43 13.27 4.44
N GLU A 242 14.37 12.70 3.86
CA GLU A 242 13.00 13.17 4.08
C GLU A 242 12.60 13.06 5.56
N LEU A 243 12.94 11.94 6.21
CA LEU A 243 12.69 11.76 7.64
C LEU A 243 13.42 12.83 8.48
N ARG A 244 14.65 13.23 8.10
CA ARG A 244 15.39 14.32 8.76
C ARG A 244 14.72 15.66 8.55
N ARG A 245 14.27 15.95 7.33
CA ARG A 245 13.58 17.18 7.01
C ARG A 245 12.33 17.34 7.88
N ARG A 246 11.52 16.29 8.00
CA ARG A 246 10.34 16.27 8.87
C ARG A 246 10.70 16.38 10.35
N ALA A 247 11.70 15.63 10.81
CA ALA A 247 12.12 15.64 12.21
C ALA A 247 12.68 17.01 12.69
N ARG A 248 13.05 17.91 11.77
CA ARG A 248 13.46 19.29 12.11
C ARG A 248 12.28 20.23 12.35
N ASN A 249 11.07 19.88 11.88
CA ASN A 249 9.88 20.67 12.15
C ASN A 249 9.21 20.16 13.43
N ASN A 250 9.16 21.00 14.46
CA ASN A 250 8.54 20.66 15.74
C ASN A 250 7.06 20.27 15.61
N GLU A 251 6.34 20.85 14.66
CA GLU A 251 4.93 20.50 14.42
C GLU A 251 4.77 19.09 13.84
N GLU A 252 5.81 18.55 13.21
CA GLU A 252 5.79 17.21 12.59
C GLU A 252 6.23 16.11 13.57
N LEU A 253 6.70 16.48 14.76
CA LEU A 253 7.08 15.52 15.80
C LEU A 253 5.85 14.77 16.34
N GLY A 254 6.01 13.47 16.57
CA GLY A 254 4.94 12.60 17.04
C GLY A 254 3.86 12.29 16.00
N LYS A 255 3.95 12.85 14.78
CA LYS A 255 3.04 12.53 13.69
C LYS A 255 3.51 11.30 12.92
N ARG A 256 2.55 10.55 12.38
CA ARG A 256 2.82 9.49 11.40
C ARG A 256 2.70 10.08 10.01
N PHE A 257 3.65 9.77 9.14
CA PHE A 257 3.58 10.16 7.74
C PHE A 257 3.55 8.92 6.85
N PHE A 258 2.77 9.00 5.79
CA PHE A 258 2.68 7.98 4.75
C PHE A 258 3.73 8.27 3.69
N CYS A 259 4.51 7.27 3.30
CA CYS A 259 5.58 7.41 2.31
C CYS A 259 5.44 6.30 1.27
N ILE A 260 5.40 6.70 0.00
CA ILE A 260 5.41 5.82 -1.15
C ILE A 260 6.87 5.69 -1.60
N VAL A 261 7.31 4.47 -1.84
CA VAL A 261 8.65 4.15 -2.36
C VAL A 261 8.50 3.28 -3.59
N ASP A 262 9.29 3.56 -4.62
CA ASP A 262 9.38 2.80 -5.88
C ASP A 262 10.24 1.53 -5.76
N SER A 263 10.95 1.37 -4.64
CA SER A 263 11.84 0.26 -4.39
C SER A 263 11.27 -0.78 -3.43
N LEU A 264 11.06 -2.00 -3.95
CA LEU A 264 10.67 -3.15 -3.15
C LEU A 264 11.71 -3.50 -2.08
N VAL A 265 13.00 -3.29 -2.36
CA VAL A 265 14.06 -3.54 -1.39
C VAL A 265 13.94 -2.56 -0.23
N SER A 266 13.83 -1.27 -0.53
CA SER A 266 13.67 -0.22 0.47
C SER A 266 12.38 -0.44 1.29
N PHE A 267 11.26 -0.74 0.62
CA PHE A 267 9.99 -1.11 1.27
C PHE A 267 10.15 -2.22 2.30
N TYR A 268 10.74 -3.36 1.94
CA TYR A 268 10.90 -4.48 2.86
C TYR A 268 11.88 -4.17 4.00
N VAL A 269 12.96 -3.44 3.73
CA VAL A 269 13.94 -3.07 4.75
C VAL A 269 13.34 -2.09 5.75
N LEU A 270 12.59 -1.08 5.30
CA LEU A 270 11.89 -0.11 6.15
C LEU A 270 10.79 -0.79 6.98
N GLY A 271 9.97 -1.64 6.37
CA GLY A 271 8.90 -2.36 7.07
C GLY A 271 9.43 -3.37 8.09
N LYS A 272 10.52 -4.09 7.78
CA LYS A 272 11.14 -5.05 8.71
C LYS A 272 12.09 -4.40 9.72
N GLY A 273 12.68 -3.25 9.38
CA GLY A 273 13.75 -2.59 10.11
C GLY A 273 15.12 -3.29 10.00
N ARG A 274 15.33 -4.16 8.99
CA ARG A 274 16.59 -4.91 8.79
C ARG A 274 16.73 -5.51 7.38
N SER A 275 17.97 -5.78 6.98
CA SER A 275 18.38 -6.44 5.73
C SER A 275 19.46 -7.50 6.00
N SER A 276 19.68 -8.44 5.07
CA SER A 276 20.92 -9.25 5.03
C SER A 276 22.15 -8.43 4.62
N SER A 277 21.94 -7.30 3.92
CA SER A 277 23.01 -6.40 3.50
C SER A 277 23.52 -5.55 4.66
N LYS A 278 24.83 -5.65 4.93
CA LYS A 278 25.53 -4.79 5.90
C LYS A 278 25.41 -3.30 5.53
N ARG A 279 25.43 -2.95 4.24
CA ARG A 279 25.32 -1.56 3.75
C ARG A 279 23.94 -0.98 4.05
N LEU A 280 22.87 -1.70 3.70
CA LEU A 280 21.50 -1.26 3.97
C LEU A 280 21.21 -1.15 5.48
N ASN A 281 21.77 -2.07 6.28
CA ASN A 281 21.65 -2.00 7.73
C ASN A 281 22.31 -0.75 8.35
N ARG A 282 23.36 -0.20 7.76
CA ARG A 282 23.97 1.07 8.24
C ARG A 282 22.98 2.23 8.11
N VAL A 283 22.28 2.33 6.97
CA VAL A 283 21.27 3.36 6.74
C VAL A 283 20.02 3.09 7.59
N SER A 284 19.57 1.84 7.64
CA SER A 284 18.41 1.44 8.44
C SER A 284 18.56 1.77 9.93
N ARG A 285 19.76 1.65 10.51
CA ARG A 285 20.01 2.05 11.91
C ARG A 285 19.80 3.55 12.13
N ARG A 286 20.25 4.40 11.20
CA ARG A 286 20.09 5.85 11.26
C ARG A 286 18.62 6.26 11.11
N ILE A 287 17.90 5.55 10.24
CA ILE A 287 16.44 5.73 10.10
C ILE A 287 15.76 5.37 11.42
N ALA A 288 16.09 4.21 12.00
CA ALA A 288 15.53 3.81 13.29
C ALA A 288 15.81 4.82 14.41
N SER A 289 17.05 5.33 14.53
CA SER A 289 17.41 6.32 15.54
C SER A 289 16.66 7.64 15.37
N LEU A 290 16.38 8.03 14.13
CA LEU A 290 15.70 9.28 13.85
C LEU A 290 14.19 9.15 14.00
N SER A 291 13.60 8.04 13.53
CA SER A 291 12.19 7.74 13.78
C SER A 291 11.90 7.60 15.27
N LEU A 292 12.87 7.13 16.05
CA LEU A 292 12.88 7.18 17.51
C LEU A 292 12.83 8.62 18.01
N ALA A 293 13.80 9.46 17.64
CA ALA A 293 13.91 10.83 18.13
C ALA A 293 12.70 11.70 17.76
N SER A 294 12.10 11.45 16.59
CA SER A 294 10.98 12.23 16.09
C SER A 294 9.61 11.71 16.55
N GLY A 295 9.53 10.56 17.23
CA GLY A 295 8.27 9.95 17.63
C GLY A 295 7.44 9.34 16.49
N ASN A 296 8.05 9.09 15.32
CA ASN A 296 7.34 8.70 14.09
C ASN A 296 7.03 7.19 13.98
N THR A 297 7.30 6.38 15.02
CA THR A 297 7.11 4.92 14.98
C THR A 297 5.84 4.42 15.67
N ASN A 298 5.34 3.27 15.21
CA ASN A 298 4.12 2.62 15.71
C ASN A 298 4.25 1.90 17.07
N ARG A 299 5.45 1.77 17.67
CA ARG A 299 5.68 0.90 18.85
C ARG A 299 6.72 1.50 19.79
N ASN A 300 6.22 2.26 20.78
CA ASN A 300 6.96 3.23 21.60
C ASN A 300 7.31 2.70 23.01
N ASP A 301 8.14 1.67 23.10
CA ASP A 301 8.40 1.05 24.42
C ASP A 301 9.90 1.01 24.73
N HIS A 302 10.69 0.38 23.87
CA HIS A 302 12.16 0.52 23.84
C HIS A 302 12.62 1.97 23.60
N LEU A 303 11.71 2.81 23.09
CA LEU A 303 11.92 4.21 22.78
C LEU A 303 11.70 5.12 23.98
N ARG A 304 10.77 4.75 24.88
CA ARG A 304 10.56 5.43 26.17
C ARG A 304 11.71 5.13 27.13
N PHE A 305 12.24 3.89 27.11
CA PHE A 305 13.49 3.54 27.80
C PHE A 305 14.67 4.44 27.39
N LEU A 306 14.93 4.58 26.09
CA LEU A 306 16.02 5.43 25.58
C LEU A 306 15.80 6.93 25.84
N GLY A 307 14.54 7.37 25.85
CA GLY A 307 14.17 8.75 26.23
C GLY A 307 14.35 9.04 27.72
N ILE A 308 14.06 8.08 28.60
CA ILE A 308 14.26 8.21 30.05
C ILE A 308 15.76 8.15 30.39
N THR A 309 16.51 7.21 29.82
CA THR A 309 17.98 7.13 29.97
C THR A 309 18.70 8.36 29.37
N ALA A 310 18.16 8.98 28.32
CA ALA A 310 18.65 10.26 27.81
C ALA A 310 18.34 11.44 28.74
N LYS A 311 17.16 11.46 29.38
CA LYS A 311 16.80 12.47 30.40
C LYS A 311 17.65 12.35 31.67
N THR A 312 18.08 11.15 32.04
CA THR A 312 19.00 10.90 33.16
C THR A 312 20.49 11.04 32.78
N ARG A 313 20.82 11.47 31.56
CA ARG A 313 22.19 11.74 31.03
C ARG A 313 23.17 10.56 31.06
N ARG A 314 22.76 9.32 31.34
CA ARG A 314 23.61 8.12 31.23
C ARG A 314 23.09 7.20 30.13
N LEU A 315 23.63 7.37 28.93
CA LEU A 315 23.49 6.35 27.90
C LEU A 315 24.46 5.20 28.24
N PRO A 316 23.98 3.94 28.29
CA PRO A 316 24.83 2.79 28.61
C PRO A 316 25.91 2.64 27.53
N ARG A 317 27.17 2.54 27.95
CA ARG A 317 28.33 2.40 27.08
C ARG A 317 28.76 0.94 26.93
N THR A 318 28.40 0.10 27.90
CA THR A 318 28.69 -1.34 27.92
C THR A 318 27.41 -2.17 27.90
N MET A 319 27.51 -3.46 27.55
CA MET A 319 26.36 -4.37 27.58
C MET A 319 25.83 -4.65 28.99
N PRO A 320 26.68 -4.77 30.05
CA PRO A 320 26.21 -4.85 31.43
C PRO A 320 25.44 -3.61 31.87
N GLU A 321 25.97 -2.41 31.61
CA GLU A 321 25.26 -1.14 31.90
C GLU A 321 23.90 -1.08 31.19
N LEU A 322 23.82 -1.57 29.95
CA LEU A 322 22.56 -1.63 29.22
C LEU A 322 21.54 -2.55 29.91
N ASP A 323 21.98 -3.67 30.48
CA ASP A 323 21.09 -4.61 31.19
C ASP A 323 20.62 -4.04 32.54
N GLU A 324 21.52 -3.39 33.28
CA GLU A 324 21.21 -2.70 34.55
C GLU A 324 20.21 -1.56 34.34
N GLU A 325 20.49 -0.63 33.42
CA GLU A 325 19.59 0.48 33.12
C GLU A 325 18.22 -0.03 32.63
N LEU A 326 18.22 -1.10 31.82
CA LEU A 326 16.98 -1.71 31.34
C LEU A 326 16.20 -2.41 32.47
N ALA A 327 16.89 -3.02 33.43
CA ALA A 327 16.26 -3.60 34.61
C ALA A 327 15.64 -2.52 35.49
N GLU A 328 16.36 -1.43 35.76
CA GLU A 328 15.85 -0.28 36.51
C GLU A 328 14.67 0.39 35.80
N TYR A 329 14.71 0.50 34.48
CA TYR A 329 13.55 0.99 33.73
C TYR A 329 12.34 0.06 33.89
N ILE A 330 12.52 -1.26 33.83
CA ILE A 330 11.42 -2.21 34.06
C ILE A 330 10.88 -2.11 35.50
N ASN A 331 11.77 -1.89 36.48
CA ASN A 331 11.40 -1.65 37.87
C ASN A 331 10.61 -0.35 38.03
N HIS A 332 11.05 0.74 37.41
CA HIS A 332 10.31 2.01 37.37
C HIS A 332 8.93 1.83 36.74
N LEU A 333 8.82 1.14 35.58
CA LEU A 333 7.53 0.82 34.99
C LEU A 333 6.62 0.04 35.93
N TYR A 334 7.18 -0.90 36.70
CA TYR A 334 6.43 -1.66 37.69
C TYR A 334 5.91 -0.76 38.83
N GLN A 335 6.77 0.11 39.38
CA GLN A 335 6.42 1.02 40.48
C GLN A 335 5.38 2.08 40.07
N GLU A 336 5.48 2.61 38.84
CA GLU A 336 4.52 3.56 38.28
C GLU A 336 3.18 2.91 37.84
N GLY A 337 3.04 1.59 38.00
CA GLY A 337 1.82 0.87 37.63
C GLY A 337 1.58 0.77 36.12
N GLU A 338 2.62 0.91 35.30
CA GLU A 338 2.53 0.76 33.84
C GLU A 338 2.24 -0.70 33.44
N THR A 339 1.94 -0.95 32.16
CA THR A 339 1.59 -2.32 31.75
C THR A 339 2.83 -3.23 31.63
N VAL A 340 2.77 -4.47 32.11
CA VAL A 340 3.84 -5.48 31.90
C VAL A 340 4.16 -5.73 30.42
N THR A 341 3.15 -5.50 29.57
CA THR A 341 3.28 -5.58 28.11
C THR A 341 4.31 -4.56 27.59
N LEU A 342 4.36 -3.37 28.21
CA LEU A 342 5.28 -2.30 27.86
C LEU A 342 6.75 -2.71 28.08
N ALA A 343 7.02 -3.31 29.25
CA ALA A 343 8.34 -3.86 29.56
C ALA A 343 8.73 -5.00 28.58
N GLY A 344 7.78 -5.87 28.24
CA GLY A 344 7.97 -6.94 27.25
C GLY A 344 8.32 -6.44 25.84
N TRP A 345 7.61 -5.42 25.36
CA TRP A 345 7.87 -4.77 24.08
C TRP A 345 9.20 -4.00 24.07
N THR A 346 9.59 -3.39 25.20
CA THR A 346 10.91 -2.75 25.37
C THR A 346 12.05 -3.74 25.15
N LEU A 347 12.05 -4.85 25.90
CA LEU A 347 13.02 -5.92 25.76
C LEU A 347 13.02 -6.55 24.36
N SER A 348 11.84 -6.81 23.81
CA SER A 348 11.71 -7.40 22.46
C SER A 348 12.22 -6.45 21.38
N GLY A 349 11.99 -5.14 21.54
CA GLY A 349 12.48 -4.10 20.66
C GLY A 349 14.01 -4.06 20.63
N LEU A 350 14.65 -3.98 21.80
CA LEU A 350 16.11 -4.00 21.90
C LEU A 350 16.71 -5.28 21.30
N LYS A 351 16.17 -6.45 21.65
CA LYS A 351 16.62 -7.75 21.08
C LYS A 351 16.42 -7.84 19.57
N ARG A 352 15.44 -7.11 19.00
CA ARG A 352 15.16 -7.09 17.56
C ARG A 352 16.11 -6.15 16.82
N PHE A 353 16.29 -4.93 17.32
CA PHE A 353 17.07 -3.89 16.65
C PHE A 353 18.56 -3.97 16.94
N TYR A 354 18.94 -4.54 18.08
CA TYR A 354 20.31 -4.79 18.46
C TYR A 354 20.50 -6.23 18.98
N PRO A 355 20.44 -7.26 18.10
CA PRO A 355 20.47 -8.66 18.52
C PRO A 355 21.69 -9.07 19.35
N ARG A 356 22.79 -8.31 19.26
CA ARG A 356 24.01 -8.53 20.05
C ARG A 356 23.80 -8.35 21.56
N CYS A 357 22.78 -7.63 22.02
CA CYS A 357 22.50 -7.54 23.46
C CYS A 357 21.85 -8.81 24.03
N LYS A 358 21.27 -9.68 23.20
CA LYS A 358 20.49 -10.85 23.69
C LYS A 358 21.17 -11.68 24.79
N PRO A 359 22.45 -12.09 24.68
CA PRO A 359 23.09 -12.88 25.73
C PRO A 359 23.42 -12.07 27.00
N HIS A 360 23.33 -10.74 26.95
CA HIS A 360 23.72 -9.85 28.04
C HIS A 360 22.52 -9.31 28.82
N LEU A 361 21.28 -9.50 28.36
CA LEU A 361 20.09 -8.93 29.00
C LEU A 361 19.49 -9.88 30.05
N LEU A 362 20.29 -10.39 30.99
CA LEU A 362 19.85 -11.44 31.92
C LEU A 362 19.00 -10.86 33.07
N THR A 363 19.45 -9.76 33.66
CA THR A 363 18.82 -9.09 34.82
C THR A 363 17.49 -8.47 34.42
N SER A 364 17.46 -7.71 33.32
CA SER A 364 16.22 -7.13 32.79
C SER A 364 15.18 -8.20 32.42
N GLN A 365 15.62 -9.35 31.90
CA GLN A 365 14.72 -10.49 31.65
C GLN A 365 14.17 -11.11 32.94
N LEU A 366 15.00 -11.20 33.98
CA LEU A 366 14.57 -11.70 35.28
C LEU A 366 13.48 -10.80 35.88
N PHE A 367 13.67 -9.48 35.81
CA PHE A 367 12.70 -8.49 36.29
C PHE A 367 11.36 -8.61 35.55
N LEU A 368 11.40 -8.68 34.21
CA LEU A 368 10.19 -8.91 33.41
C LEU A 368 9.50 -10.22 33.78
N ARG A 369 10.25 -11.32 33.94
CA ARG A 369 9.68 -12.63 34.29
C ARG A 369 9.04 -12.63 35.67
N ASN A 370 9.68 -11.97 36.64
CA ASN A 370 9.14 -11.83 37.99
C ASN A 370 7.83 -11.02 37.96
N TRP A 371 7.82 -9.89 37.24
CA TRP A 371 6.59 -9.12 37.03
C TRP A 371 5.50 -9.95 36.36
N GLN A 372 5.81 -10.71 35.32
CA GLN A 372 4.85 -11.60 34.65
C GLN A 372 4.26 -12.68 35.57
N ARG A 373 5.00 -13.15 36.58
CA ARG A 373 4.50 -14.15 37.55
C ARG A 373 3.49 -13.55 38.52
N VAL A 374 3.71 -12.32 38.97
CA VAL A 374 2.81 -11.63 39.92
C VAL A 374 1.70 -10.85 39.23
N HIS A 375 1.86 -10.54 37.94
CA HIS A 375 0.84 -9.86 37.16
C HIS A 375 -0.35 -10.80 36.93
N LEU A 376 -1.51 -10.41 37.45
CA LEU A 376 -2.79 -11.03 37.13
C LEU A 376 -3.34 -10.39 35.84
N PRO A 377 -3.23 -11.05 34.67
CA PRO A 377 -3.77 -10.49 33.45
C PRO A 377 -5.29 -10.41 33.56
N GLN A 378 -5.84 -9.20 33.53
CA GLN A 378 -7.28 -9.00 33.37
C GLN A 378 -7.70 -9.43 31.97
N ARG A 379 -8.11 -10.68 31.84
CA ARG A 379 -8.63 -11.21 30.59
C ARG A 379 -10.04 -10.68 30.37
N THR A 380 -10.32 -10.14 29.19
CA THR A 380 -11.66 -9.68 28.83
C THR A 380 -12.66 -10.84 28.89
N SER A 381 -13.83 -10.65 29.51
CA SER A 381 -14.83 -11.72 29.64
C SER A 381 -15.38 -12.15 28.27
N PRO A 382 -15.67 -13.44 28.05
CA PRO A 382 -16.32 -13.92 26.83
C PRO A 382 -17.74 -13.32 26.75
N MET A 383 -18.09 -12.72 25.61
CA MET A 383 -19.44 -12.24 25.37
C MET A 383 -20.40 -13.43 25.31
N THR A 384 -21.58 -13.35 25.90
CA THR A 384 -22.62 -14.39 25.75
C THR A 384 -23.36 -14.19 24.42
N TRP A 385 -23.95 -15.24 23.86
CA TRP A 385 -24.77 -15.07 22.65
C TRP A 385 -25.94 -14.09 22.86
N LEU A 386 -26.59 -14.14 24.03
CA LEU A 386 -27.63 -13.17 24.41
C LEU A 386 -27.09 -11.73 24.43
N GLY A 387 -25.92 -11.51 25.04
CA GLY A 387 -25.27 -10.21 25.09
C GLY A 387 -24.91 -9.68 23.69
N ALA A 388 -24.34 -10.53 22.83
CA ALA A 388 -24.02 -10.17 21.44
C ALA A 388 -25.28 -9.77 20.65
N ARG A 389 -26.37 -10.54 20.78
CA ARG A 389 -27.67 -10.22 20.16
C ARG A 389 -28.27 -8.93 20.71
N ALA A 390 -28.19 -8.71 22.02
CA ALA A 390 -28.66 -7.49 22.66
C ALA A 390 -27.86 -6.26 22.19
N MET A 391 -26.54 -6.37 22.10
CA MET A 391 -25.68 -5.29 21.58
C MET A 391 -26.00 -4.98 20.11
N ALA A 392 -26.16 -6.01 19.29
CA ALA A 392 -26.57 -5.82 17.90
C ALA A 392 -27.94 -5.14 17.84
N GLY A 393 -28.90 -5.55 18.68
CA GLY A 393 -30.25 -4.99 18.72
C GLY A 393 -30.24 -3.52 19.14
N ALA A 394 -29.43 -3.17 20.14
CA ALA A 394 -29.19 -1.79 20.55
C ALA A 394 -28.57 -0.96 19.42
N ALA A 395 -27.55 -1.49 18.72
CA ALA A 395 -26.94 -0.84 17.57
C ALA A 395 -27.96 -0.58 16.45
N TYR A 396 -28.80 -1.56 16.15
CA TYR A 396 -29.86 -1.43 15.14
C TYR A 396 -30.88 -0.36 15.53
N LYS A 397 -31.36 -0.33 16.79
CA LYS A 397 -32.31 0.68 17.28
C LYS A 397 -31.79 2.11 17.18
N VAL A 398 -30.47 2.32 17.28
CA VAL A 398 -29.85 3.65 17.11
C VAL A 398 -29.46 3.95 15.65
N GLY A 399 -30.01 3.22 14.68
CA GLY A 399 -29.80 3.46 13.26
C GLY A 399 -28.42 3.03 12.75
N ARG A 400 -27.78 2.04 13.39
CA ARG A 400 -26.45 1.53 13.03
C ARG A 400 -26.48 0.06 12.61
N PRO A 401 -27.08 -0.27 11.45
CA PRO A 401 -27.13 -1.65 10.94
C PRO A 401 -25.73 -2.20 10.61
N ASP A 402 -24.81 -1.34 10.20
CA ASP A 402 -23.39 -1.66 9.95
C ASP A 402 -22.70 -2.22 11.21
N LEU A 403 -22.94 -1.58 12.35
CA LEU A 403 -22.39 -1.99 13.64
C LEU A 403 -23.08 -3.25 14.18
N ALA A 404 -24.41 -3.34 14.03
CA ALA A 404 -25.17 -4.54 14.41
C ALA A 404 -24.66 -5.77 13.66
N LEU A 405 -24.53 -5.65 12.34
CA LEU A 405 -24.01 -6.71 11.47
C LEU A 405 -22.57 -7.08 11.83
N SER A 406 -21.73 -6.09 12.09
CA SER A 406 -20.34 -6.31 12.52
C SER A 406 -20.24 -7.12 13.83
N ILE A 407 -21.12 -6.85 14.79
CA ILE A 407 -21.17 -7.57 16.08
C ILE A 407 -21.56 -9.04 15.86
N LEU A 408 -22.61 -9.30 15.08
CA LEU A 408 -23.11 -10.64 14.81
C LEU A 408 -22.08 -11.48 14.05
N LEU A 409 -21.47 -10.93 12.98
CA LEU A 409 -20.41 -11.61 12.22
C LEU A 409 -19.17 -11.86 13.09
N GLY A 410 -18.77 -10.86 13.88
CA GLY A 410 -17.62 -10.97 14.78
C GLY A 410 -17.76 -12.11 15.80
N PHE A 411 -18.97 -12.26 16.35
CA PHE A 411 -19.31 -13.35 17.26
C PHE A 411 -19.38 -14.70 16.52
N ALA A 412 -20.18 -14.80 15.46
CA ALA A 412 -20.47 -16.07 14.79
C ALA A 412 -19.24 -16.69 14.11
N PHE A 413 -18.35 -15.87 13.54
CA PHE A 413 -17.17 -16.33 12.78
C PHE A 413 -15.85 -16.24 13.57
N PHE A 414 -15.93 -15.90 14.85
CA PHE A 414 -14.79 -15.73 15.75
C PHE A 414 -13.77 -14.74 15.18
N LEU A 415 -14.22 -13.65 14.56
CA LEU A 415 -13.31 -12.76 13.85
C LEU A 415 -12.42 -11.98 14.82
N ARG A 416 -11.14 -11.81 14.49
CA ARG A 416 -10.32 -10.83 15.22
C ARG A 416 -10.84 -9.42 14.91
N THR A 417 -10.66 -8.47 15.83
CA THR A 417 -11.17 -7.10 15.65
C THR A 417 -10.74 -6.47 14.33
N MET A 418 -9.48 -6.65 13.91
CA MET A 418 -9.03 -6.12 12.61
C MET A 418 -9.53 -6.94 11.42
N GLU A 419 -9.74 -8.26 11.56
CA GLU A 419 -10.36 -9.04 10.48
C GLU A 419 -11.79 -8.57 10.23
N LEU A 420 -12.53 -8.30 11.31
CA LEU A 420 -13.88 -7.73 11.27
C LEU A 420 -13.91 -6.34 10.62
N LEU A 421 -13.03 -5.44 11.06
CA LEU A 421 -13.02 -4.04 10.58
C LEU A 421 -12.45 -3.87 9.15
N SER A 422 -11.82 -4.91 8.61
CA SER A 422 -11.37 -4.95 7.21
C SER A 422 -12.35 -5.69 6.29
N LEU A 423 -13.50 -6.15 6.79
CA LEU A 423 -14.52 -6.76 5.94
C LEU A 423 -15.13 -5.72 5.00
N THR A 424 -15.30 -6.13 3.74
CA THR A 424 -16.05 -5.43 2.70
C THR A 424 -17.35 -6.19 2.47
N ILE A 425 -18.33 -5.57 1.85
CA ILE A 425 -19.58 -6.27 1.47
C ILE A 425 -19.26 -7.43 0.51
N ARG A 426 -18.26 -7.26 -0.37
CA ARG A 426 -17.82 -8.28 -1.34
C ARG A 426 -17.23 -9.53 -0.70
N HIS A 427 -16.72 -9.42 0.53
CA HIS A 427 -16.18 -10.57 1.28
C HIS A 427 -17.26 -11.47 1.86
N LEU A 428 -18.53 -11.05 1.81
CA LEU A 428 -19.66 -11.77 2.37
C LEU A 428 -20.50 -12.34 1.23
N ARG A 429 -20.68 -13.66 1.21
CA ARG A 429 -21.60 -14.36 0.31
C ARG A 429 -22.67 -15.04 1.14
N ILE A 430 -23.93 -14.83 0.76
CA ILE A 430 -25.08 -15.36 1.47
C ILE A 430 -25.87 -16.22 0.51
N PHE A 431 -26.26 -17.38 1.02
CA PHE A 431 -27.01 -18.41 0.32
C PHE A 431 -28.28 -18.66 1.15
N PRO A 432 -29.35 -17.87 0.94
CA PRO A 432 -30.57 -17.94 1.75
C PRO A 432 -31.26 -19.30 1.69
N GLU A 433 -31.31 -19.92 0.52
CA GLU A 433 -31.96 -21.22 0.30
C GLU A 433 -31.25 -22.34 1.07
N GLU A 434 -29.92 -22.29 1.09
CA GLU A 434 -29.07 -23.26 1.77
C GLU A 434 -28.84 -22.91 3.25
N GLY A 435 -29.36 -21.75 3.71
CA GLY A 435 -29.15 -21.23 5.05
C GLY A 435 -27.67 -21.07 5.40
N THR A 436 -26.84 -20.65 4.44
CA THR A 436 -25.38 -20.63 4.56
C THR A 436 -24.80 -19.23 4.34
N ILE A 437 -23.84 -18.85 5.19
CA ILE A 437 -23.05 -17.62 5.07
C ILE A 437 -21.59 -18.00 4.87
N ILE A 438 -20.94 -17.41 3.87
CA ILE A 438 -19.52 -17.57 3.60
C ILE A 438 -18.82 -16.22 3.76
N ILE A 439 -17.77 -16.18 4.58
CA ILE A 439 -16.89 -15.02 4.73
C ILE A 439 -15.51 -15.34 4.18
N ALA A 440 -15.04 -14.52 3.24
CA ALA A 440 -13.66 -14.51 2.77
C ALA A 440 -12.81 -13.56 3.62
N ILE A 441 -11.77 -14.08 4.29
CA ILE A 441 -10.84 -13.28 5.09
C ILE A 441 -9.53 -13.14 4.32
N VAL A 442 -9.31 -11.94 3.77
CA VAL A 442 -8.17 -11.63 2.89
C VAL A 442 -6.87 -11.41 3.69
N ASN A 443 -6.97 -10.86 4.91
CA ASN A 443 -5.82 -10.49 5.75
C ASN A 443 -5.85 -11.10 7.16
N SER A 444 -5.47 -12.37 7.30
CA SER A 444 -5.27 -13.00 8.62
C SER A 444 -3.78 -13.16 8.96
N LYS A 445 -3.39 -12.76 10.18
CA LYS A 445 -2.01 -12.88 10.73
C LYS A 445 -1.44 -14.30 10.63
N THR A 446 -2.32 -15.32 10.60
CA THR A 446 -1.98 -16.75 10.66
C THR A 446 -1.92 -17.43 9.30
N SER A 447 -2.35 -16.77 8.22
CA SER A 447 -2.55 -17.42 6.93
C SER A 447 -1.30 -17.56 6.05
N ARG A 448 -0.15 -17.00 6.42
CA ARG A 448 1.02 -16.83 5.51
C ARG A 448 0.66 -16.21 4.15
N GLY A 449 -0.47 -15.49 4.06
CA GLY A 449 -0.96 -15.05 2.77
C GLY A 449 -1.74 -16.13 2.01
N LEU A 450 -2.57 -16.97 2.66
CA LEU A 450 -3.69 -17.81 2.09
C LEU A 450 -5.10 -17.26 2.45
N GLN A 451 -6.07 -17.27 1.53
CA GLN A 451 -7.39 -16.66 1.74
C GLN A 451 -8.14 -17.67 2.59
N GLN A 452 -8.64 -17.23 3.73
CA GLN A 452 -9.36 -18.13 4.61
C GLN A 452 -10.85 -17.88 4.42
N SER A 453 -11.52 -18.85 3.80
CA SER A 453 -12.97 -18.87 3.71
C SER A 453 -13.53 -19.59 4.93
N LEU A 454 -14.50 -18.97 5.59
CA LEU A 454 -15.27 -19.59 6.65
C LEU A 454 -16.71 -19.75 6.17
N SER A 455 -17.27 -20.95 6.35
CA SER A 455 -18.67 -21.24 6.07
C SER A 455 -19.43 -21.49 7.37
N LEU A 456 -20.65 -20.97 7.45
CA LEU A 456 -21.56 -21.16 8.56
C LEU A 456 -22.97 -21.44 8.05
N LYS A 457 -23.51 -22.61 8.42
CA LYS A 457 -24.89 -23.00 8.14
C LYS A 457 -25.78 -22.75 9.36
N GLU A 458 -26.52 -21.64 9.36
CA GLU A 458 -27.42 -21.20 10.44
C GLU A 458 -28.57 -20.38 9.82
N PRO A 459 -29.70 -21.00 9.42
CA PRO A 459 -30.78 -20.33 8.67
C PRO A 459 -31.33 -19.06 9.33
N GLY A 460 -31.55 -19.07 10.65
CA GLY A 460 -32.03 -17.88 11.36
C GLY A 460 -31.01 -16.73 11.38
N LEU A 461 -29.70 -17.04 11.42
CA LEU A 461 -28.68 -16.01 11.32
C LEU A 461 -28.58 -15.46 9.89
N VAL A 462 -28.81 -16.30 8.88
CA VAL A 462 -28.87 -15.89 7.47
C VAL A 462 -29.97 -14.87 7.25
N ALA A 463 -31.19 -15.13 7.73
CA ALA A 463 -32.30 -14.20 7.59
C ALA A 463 -32.00 -12.83 8.23
N VAL A 464 -31.46 -12.82 9.45
CA VAL A 464 -31.06 -11.58 10.15
C VAL A 464 -29.95 -10.82 9.41
N ILE A 465 -28.94 -11.53 8.91
CA ILE A 465 -27.82 -10.91 8.22
C ILE A 465 -28.25 -10.34 6.86
N SER A 466 -29.06 -11.07 6.09
CA SER A 466 -29.65 -10.57 4.84
C SER A 466 -30.44 -9.29 5.08
N PHE A 467 -31.33 -9.32 6.08
CA PHE A 467 -32.11 -8.15 6.49
C PHE A 467 -31.24 -6.93 6.85
N LEU A 468 -30.12 -7.14 7.53
CA LEU A 468 -29.22 -6.05 7.91
C LEU A 468 -28.43 -5.53 6.72
N LEU A 469 -27.96 -6.40 5.82
CA LEU A 469 -27.18 -6.01 4.65
C LEU A 469 -27.95 -5.09 3.72
N ASP A 470 -29.23 -5.35 3.50
CA ASP A 470 -30.10 -4.50 2.68
C ASP A 470 -30.20 -3.07 3.22
N ARG A 471 -29.86 -2.86 4.50
CA ARG A 471 -29.90 -1.58 5.21
C ARG A 471 -28.52 -0.97 5.43
N VAL A 472 -27.44 -1.69 5.08
CA VAL A 472 -26.09 -1.14 5.09
C VAL A 472 -25.91 -0.30 3.83
N ARG A 473 -25.44 0.93 4.00
CA ARG A 473 -25.15 1.81 2.86
C ARG A 473 -24.13 1.14 1.93
N PRO A 474 -24.33 1.17 0.60
CA PRO A 474 -23.33 0.70 -0.35
C PRO A 474 -22.01 1.41 -0.08
N SER A 475 -21.01 0.67 0.36
CA SER A 475 -19.67 1.21 0.57
C SER A 475 -18.62 0.12 0.42
N SER A 476 -17.37 0.52 0.26
CA SER A 476 -16.27 -0.44 0.15
C SER A 476 -16.08 -1.26 1.42
N LEU A 477 -16.51 -0.79 2.60
CA LEU A 477 -16.33 -1.48 3.88
C LEU A 477 -17.67 -1.81 4.53
N LEU A 478 -17.72 -2.90 5.29
CA LEU A 478 -18.88 -3.21 6.12
C LEU A 478 -19.09 -2.15 7.22
N TYR A 479 -17.99 -1.71 7.83
CA TYR A 479 -17.96 -0.66 8.85
C TYR A 479 -16.99 0.45 8.41
N THR A 480 -17.51 1.67 8.22
CA THR A 480 -16.78 2.74 7.54
C THR A 480 -16.00 3.68 8.47
N ARG A 481 -16.26 3.64 9.79
CA ARG A 481 -15.60 4.52 10.76
C ARG A 481 -14.25 3.94 11.22
N SER A 482 -13.47 4.73 11.95
CA SER A 482 -12.15 4.33 12.43
C SER A 482 -12.22 3.24 13.52
N VAL A 483 -11.09 2.54 13.75
CA VAL A 483 -10.95 1.55 14.85
C VAL A 483 -11.21 2.18 16.22
N VAL A 484 -10.79 3.43 16.41
CA VAL A 484 -11.02 4.18 17.66
C VAL A 484 -12.51 4.45 17.84
N ALA A 485 -13.20 4.88 16.79
CA ALA A 485 -14.64 5.06 16.82
C ALA A 485 -15.36 3.75 17.12
N PHE A 486 -14.95 2.63 16.50
CA PHE A 486 -15.52 1.31 16.79
C PHE A 486 -15.38 0.92 18.26
N ARG A 487 -14.19 1.09 18.86
CA ARG A 487 -13.98 0.79 20.29
C ARG A 487 -14.86 1.63 21.20
N ARG A 488 -15.01 2.92 20.88
CA ARG A 488 -15.88 3.83 21.63
C ARG A 488 -17.35 3.41 21.52
N GLU A 489 -17.82 3.15 20.31
CA GLU A 489 -19.20 2.73 20.04
C GLU A 489 -19.50 1.36 20.68
N PHE A 490 -18.57 0.41 20.58
CA PHE A 490 -18.65 -0.88 21.26
C PHE A 490 -18.77 -0.72 22.77
N GLY A 491 -17.93 0.12 23.39
CA GLY A 491 -18.00 0.42 24.82
C GLY A 491 -19.32 1.05 25.25
N CYS A 492 -19.89 1.94 24.42
CA CYS A 492 -21.24 2.49 24.66
C CYS A 492 -22.32 1.40 24.61
N LEU A 493 -22.25 0.48 23.64
CA LEU A 493 -23.20 -0.63 23.55
C LEU A 493 -23.07 -1.61 24.72
N VAL A 494 -21.84 -1.89 25.18
CA VAL A 494 -21.60 -2.71 26.38
C VAL A 494 -22.29 -2.10 27.60
N ARG A 495 -22.15 -0.78 27.83
CA ARG A 495 -22.91 -0.08 28.89
C ARG A 495 -24.40 -0.18 28.68
N ALA A 496 -24.87 0.03 27.45
CA ALA A 496 -26.29 0.03 27.11
C ALA A 496 -26.98 -1.31 27.38
N ILE A 497 -26.24 -2.43 27.35
CA ILE A 497 -26.76 -3.76 27.68
C ILE A 497 -26.51 -4.17 29.13
N GLY A 498 -26.06 -3.23 29.98
CA GLY A 498 -25.83 -3.44 31.42
C GLY A 498 -24.56 -4.22 31.76
N PHE A 499 -23.55 -4.18 30.89
CA PHE A 499 -22.23 -4.75 31.16
C PHE A 499 -21.18 -3.66 31.42
N ASP A 500 -20.10 -4.04 32.11
CA ASP A 500 -18.94 -3.18 32.34
C ASP A 500 -18.02 -3.13 31.10
N PRO A 501 -17.77 -1.95 30.51
CA PRO A 501 -16.84 -1.75 29.40
C PRO A 501 -15.40 -2.16 29.66
N GLN A 502 -14.96 -2.22 30.93
CA GLN A 502 -13.63 -2.71 31.27
C GLN A 502 -13.55 -4.24 31.17
N ALA A 503 -14.65 -4.93 31.50
CA ALA A 503 -14.74 -6.37 31.38
C ALA A 503 -14.92 -6.85 29.92
N PHE A 504 -15.66 -6.10 29.09
CA PHE A 504 -15.98 -6.50 27.71
C PHE A 504 -15.41 -5.55 26.66
N LEU A 505 -14.46 -6.05 25.89
CA LEU A 505 -13.81 -5.35 24.78
C LEU A 505 -14.25 -5.96 23.44
N PRO A 506 -13.96 -5.34 22.28
CA PRO A 506 -14.24 -5.95 20.97
C PRO A 506 -13.81 -7.41 20.82
N TYR A 507 -12.74 -7.77 21.51
CA TYR A 507 -12.18 -9.11 21.52
C TYR A 507 -13.06 -10.15 22.25
N SER A 508 -13.98 -9.71 23.11
CA SER A 508 -14.98 -10.55 23.78
C SER A 508 -15.90 -11.27 22.80
N LEU A 509 -16.16 -10.72 21.61
CA LEU A 509 -16.97 -11.38 20.58
C LEU A 509 -16.32 -12.68 20.12
N ARG A 510 -15.01 -12.63 19.85
CA ARG A 510 -14.24 -13.80 19.42
C ARG A 510 -14.16 -14.86 20.51
N ARG A 511 -13.93 -14.44 21.77
CA ARG A 511 -13.90 -15.36 22.93
C ARG A 511 -15.27 -15.98 23.18
N GLY A 512 -16.31 -15.15 23.12
CA GLY A 512 -17.70 -15.53 23.29
C GLY A 512 -18.13 -16.59 22.30
N GLY A 513 -18.02 -16.28 21.00
CA GLY A 513 -18.39 -17.22 19.95
C GLY A 513 -17.62 -18.54 20.02
N ALA A 514 -16.31 -18.48 20.29
CA ALA A 514 -15.50 -19.69 20.41
C ALA A 514 -15.92 -20.56 21.60
N THR A 515 -16.25 -19.93 22.74
CA THR A 515 -16.69 -20.63 23.94
C THR A 515 -18.07 -21.23 23.75
N GLU A 516 -19.03 -20.46 23.21
CA GLU A 516 -20.39 -20.92 22.89
C GLU A 516 -20.36 -22.13 21.92
N TYR A 517 -19.52 -22.06 20.89
CA TYR A 517 -19.38 -23.15 19.93
C TYR A 517 -18.70 -24.38 20.55
N TYR A 518 -17.73 -24.18 21.43
CA TYR A 518 -17.13 -25.27 22.19
C TYR A 518 -18.16 -25.93 23.12
N GLN A 519 -18.94 -25.15 23.87
CA GLN A 519 -20.04 -25.65 24.71
C GLN A 519 -21.05 -26.47 23.90
N ARG A 520 -21.40 -26.00 22.70
CA ARG A 520 -22.36 -26.68 21.81
C ARG A 520 -21.81 -27.96 21.19
N THR A 521 -20.54 -27.97 20.80
CA THR A 521 -19.95 -29.09 20.04
C THR A 521 -19.15 -30.07 20.89
N GLN A 522 -18.78 -29.67 22.11
CA GLN A 522 -17.87 -30.37 23.02
C GLN A 522 -16.55 -30.82 22.34
N SER A 523 -16.17 -30.14 21.25
CA SER A 523 -15.05 -30.54 20.39
C SER A 523 -14.05 -29.41 20.24
N LEU A 524 -12.91 -29.56 20.92
CA LEU A 524 -11.80 -28.61 20.78
C LEU A 524 -11.28 -28.58 19.33
N GLY A 525 -11.20 -29.74 18.67
CA GLY A 525 -10.74 -29.85 17.27
C GLY A 525 -11.62 -29.05 16.31
N ARG A 526 -12.94 -29.21 16.36
CA ARG A 526 -13.88 -28.43 15.52
C ARG A 526 -13.80 -26.93 15.82
N THR A 527 -13.68 -26.59 17.11
CA THR A 527 -13.54 -25.19 17.55
C THR A 527 -12.22 -24.59 17.05
N MET A 528 -11.13 -25.37 17.05
CA MET A 528 -9.82 -24.97 16.52
C MET A 528 -9.85 -24.69 15.02
N VAL A 529 -10.49 -25.58 14.25
CA VAL A 529 -10.65 -25.40 12.80
C VAL A 529 -11.39 -24.10 12.51
N ARG A 530 -12.54 -23.88 13.17
CA ARG A 530 -13.34 -22.65 13.00
C ARG A 530 -12.62 -21.39 13.48
N GLY A 531 -11.93 -21.48 14.62
CA GLY A 531 -11.11 -20.41 15.19
C GLY A 531 -9.81 -20.16 14.43
N ARG A 532 -9.44 -21.02 13.47
CA ARG A 532 -8.21 -20.95 12.68
C ARG A 532 -6.96 -20.93 13.57
N TRP A 533 -6.95 -21.74 14.63
CA TRP A 533 -5.80 -21.91 15.51
C TRP A 533 -4.98 -23.11 15.08
N LYS A 534 -3.68 -22.90 14.85
CA LYS A 534 -2.74 -23.97 14.53
C LYS A 534 -2.50 -24.90 15.72
N ASP A 535 -2.59 -24.35 16.93
CA ASP A 535 -2.17 -25.01 18.16
C ASP A 535 -3.24 -24.88 19.25
N SER A 536 -3.38 -25.94 20.05
CA SER A 536 -4.41 -26.07 21.08
C SER A 536 -4.18 -25.17 22.28
N GLN A 537 -2.92 -24.89 22.64
CA GLN A 537 -2.57 -23.94 23.70
C GLN A 537 -3.06 -22.54 23.33
N THR A 538 -2.94 -22.16 22.06
CA THR A 538 -3.46 -20.87 21.57
C THR A 538 -4.99 -20.83 21.62
N ALA A 539 -5.67 -21.91 21.28
CA ALA A 539 -7.13 -21.99 21.34
C ALA A 539 -7.67 -21.84 22.77
N ARG A 540 -7.00 -22.47 23.76
CA ARG A 540 -7.34 -22.38 25.19
C ARG A 540 -7.21 -20.97 25.79
N ILE A 541 -6.51 -20.05 25.14
CA ILE A 541 -6.51 -18.63 25.53
C ILE A 541 -7.90 -18.01 25.31
N TYR A 542 -8.63 -18.49 24.30
CA TYR A 542 -9.88 -17.89 23.85
C TYR A 542 -11.11 -18.58 24.40
N ILE A 543 -11.04 -19.89 24.63
CA ILE A 543 -12.12 -20.73 25.15
C ILE A 543 -12.07 -20.70 26.67
N ASP A 544 -13.15 -20.24 27.31
CA ASP A 544 -13.21 -20.04 28.77
C ASP A 544 -14.63 -20.30 29.28
N ASP A 545 -14.97 -21.60 29.35
CA ASP A 545 -16.30 -22.12 29.63
C ASP A 545 -16.82 -21.65 30.99
N ALA A 546 -16.05 -21.87 32.06
CA ALA A 546 -16.42 -21.47 33.42
C ALA A 546 -16.71 -19.96 33.52
N ARG A 547 -15.89 -19.11 32.89
CA ARG A 547 -16.10 -17.66 32.91
C ARG A 547 -17.32 -17.23 32.09
N ALA A 548 -17.62 -17.88 30.97
CA ALA A 548 -18.84 -17.62 30.21
C ALA A 548 -20.09 -18.00 31.00
N THR A 549 -20.08 -19.16 31.66
CA THR A 549 -21.16 -19.60 32.54
C THR A 549 -21.33 -18.65 33.73
N LEU A 550 -20.23 -18.22 34.35
CA LEU A 550 -20.29 -17.24 35.44
C LEU A 550 -20.90 -15.90 34.98
N VAL A 551 -20.58 -15.40 33.78
CA VAL A 551 -21.21 -14.19 33.23
C VAL A 551 -22.72 -14.38 33.11
N GLN A 552 -23.19 -15.54 32.63
CA GLN A 552 -24.62 -15.82 32.51
C GLN A 552 -25.31 -15.90 33.88
N LEU A 553 -24.69 -16.57 34.85
CA LEU A 553 -25.23 -16.75 36.20
C LEU A 553 -25.19 -15.46 37.04
N SER A 554 -24.23 -14.58 36.77
CA SER A 554 -24.04 -13.31 37.52
C SER A 554 -24.88 -12.17 36.96
N LEU A 555 -25.70 -12.40 35.93
CA LEU A 555 -26.59 -11.40 35.36
C LEU A 555 -27.71 -11.08 36.36
N SER A 556 -27.82 -9.81 36.74
CA SER A 556 -28.99 -9.35 37.51
C SER A 556 -30.28 -9.58 36.69
N PRO A 557 -31.42 -9.91 37.34
CA PRO A 557 -32.69 -10.10 36.63
C PRO A 557 -33.09 -8.90 35.74
N PRO A 558 -32.92 -7.62 36.17
CA PRO A 558 -33.16 -6.46 35.32
C PRO A 558 -32.26 -6.43 34.07
N THR A 559 -30.95 -6.71 34.23
CA THR A 559 -30.02 -6.74 33.09
C THR A 559 -30.40 -7.85 32.10
N ALA A 560 -30.75 -9.03 32.59
CA ALA A 560 -31.18 -10.13 31.74
C ALA A 560 -32.48 -9.79 30.97
N ALA A 561 -33.45 -9.13 31.62
CA ALA A 561 -34.69 -8.69 30.98
C ALA A 561 -34.42 -7.63 29.89
N LEU A 562 -33.56 -6.64 30.17
CA LEU A 562 -33.11 -5.65 29.21
C LEU A 562 -32.47 -6.30 27.98
N GLN A 563 -31.54 -7.23 28.19
CA GLN A 563 -30.86 -7.94 27.10
C GLN A 563 -31.84 -8.74 26.25
N ARG A 564 -32.81 -9.44 26.86
CA ARG A 564 -33.87 -10.16 26.12
C ARG A 564 -34.75 -9.22 25.31
N SER A 565 -35.10 -8.06 25.85
CA SER A 565 -35.89 -7.03 25.15
C SER A 565 -35.14 -6.43 23.95
N LEU A 566 -33.84 -6.17 24.09
CA LEU A 566 -33.02 -5.71 22.97
C LEU A 566 -32.80 -6.80 21.92
N ALA A 567 -32.64 -8.06 22.35
CA ALA A 567 -32.46 -9.20 21.46
C ALA A 567 -33.75 -9.66 20.77
N SER A 568 -34.93 -9.26 21.25
CA SER A 568 -36.22 -9.65 20.66
C SER A 568 -36.45 -9.06 19.27
N VAL A 569 -35.73 -7.98 18.92
CA VAL A 569 -35.70 -7.39 17.58
C VAL A 569 -35.40 -8.44 16.50
N TRP A 570 -34.67 -9.49 16.86
CA TRP A 570 -34.28 -10.57 15.96
C TRP A 570 -35.23 -11.78 15.94
N ARG A 571 -36.41 -11.70 16.59
CA ARG A 571 -37.42 -12.77 16.57
C ARG A 571 -38.36 -12.68 15.36
N VAL A 572 -38.25 -11.62 14.55
CA VAL A 572 -39.13 -11.30 13.42
C VAL A 572 -38.41 -11.47 12.06
N ALA A 573 -37.23 -12.09 12.04
CA ALA A 573 -36.47 -12.39 10.83
C ALA A 573 -36.22 -13.88 10.69
#